data_AF-A0A7W1IRK8-F1
#
_entry.id   AF-A0A7W1IRK8-F1
#
_cell.length_a   1.000
_cell.length_b   1.000
_cell.length_c   1.000
_cell.angle_alpha   90.00
_cell.angle_beta   90.00
_cell.angle_gamma   90.00
#
_symmetry.space_group_name_H-M   'P 1'
#
loop_
_entity.id
_entity.type
_entity.pdbx_description
1 polymer ?
#
loop_
_entity_poly.entity_id
_entity_poly.type
_entity_poly.pdbx_seq_one_letter_code
_entity_poly.pdbx_strand_id
1 'polypeptide(L)'
;TWRYAWPAGVRLSAELPELADCRDRRVADLGCGQGHNGLMALLGGAASVLFADAAPSALQWVRQVIDANDLAARAQAVEHRWGDPLPGVPCDLILGGDILYRPECFAGLLDTIATSLAADGQALLSDPRRSLDEPLPELAAVRGLAWNEERRAGWTLVRVGRS
;
A
#
# COMPACT_ATOMS: atom_id res chain seq x y z
N THR A 1 -4.10 -16.85 -1.40
CA THR A 1 -4.13 -16.36 0.00
C THR A 1 -4.78 -14.98 0.15
N TRP A 2 -5.08 -14.24 -0.93
CA TRP A 2 -5.66 -12.88 -0.87
C TRP A 2 -7.01 -12.75 -0.12
N ARG A 3 -7.76 -13.85 0.06
CA ARG A 3 -9.00 -13.89 0.85
C ARG A 3 -8.79 -13.90 2.37
N TYR A 4 -7.56 -14.11 2.83
CA TYR A 4 -7.27 -14.11 4.27
C TYR A 4 -7.31 -12.68 4.82
N ALA A 5 -7.96 -12.50 5.97
CA ALA A 5 -7.94 -11.24 6.69
C ALA A 5 -6.60 -11.09 7.41
N TRP A 6 -5.66 -10.42 6.76
CA TRP A 6 -4.31 -10.22 7.28
C TRP A 6 -4.32 -9.26 8.48
N PRO A 7 -3.85 -9.69 9.67
CA PRO A 7 -4.08 -8.95 10.90
C PRO A 7 -3.53 -7.52 10.91
N ALA A 8 -2.31 -7.30 10.40
CA ALA A 8 -1.71 -5.97 10.45
C ALA A 8 -2.31 -5.03 9.38
N GLY A 9 -2.77 -5.55 8.25
CA GLY A 9 -3.45 -4.83 7.19
C GLY A 9 -4.84 -4.39 7.62
N VAL A 10 -5.56 -5.25 8.36
CA VAL A 10 -6.82 -4.86 9.01
C VAL A 10 -6.59 -3.72 10.01
N ARG A 11 -5.51 -3.77 10.80
CA ARG A 11 -5.15 -2.67 11.71
C ARG A 11 -4.79 -1.39 10.97
N LEU A 12 -3.98 -1.48 9.91
CA LEU A 12 -3.64 -0.34 9.06
C LEU A 12 -4.89 0.32 8.48
N SER A 13 -5.82 -0.47 7.91
CA SER A 13 -7.10 0.05 7.40
C SER A 13 -7.91 0.76 8.47
N ALA A 14 -8.04 0.15 9.66
CA ALA A 14 -8.85 0.69 10.75
C ALA A 14 -8.26 1.98 11.35
N GLU A 15 -6.94 2.06 11.43
CA GLU A 15 -6.21 3.19 12.03
C GLU A 15 -5.81 4.25 10.99
N LEU A 16 -6.03 3.99 9.69
CA LEU A 16 -5.64 4.90 8.59
C LEU A 16 -6.06 6.37 8.81
N PRO A 17 -7.29 6.69 9.25
CA PRO A 17 -7.70 8.09 9.48
C PRO A 17 -6.85 8.83 10.52
N GLU A 18 -6.20 8.12 11.44
CA GLU A 18 -5.29 8.68 12.44
C GLU A 18 -3.84 8.76 11.94
N LEU A 19 -3.50 7.95 10.93
CA LEU A 19 -2.13 7.79 10.43
C LEU A 19 -1.79 8.71 9.25
N ALA A 20 -2.80 9.07 8.45
CA ALA A 20 -2.63 9.94 7.28
C ALA A 20 -3.95 10.66 6.90
N ASP A 21 -3.84 11.92 6.46
CA ASP A 21 -4.94 12.62 5.80
C ASP A 21 -5.06 12.16 4.34
N CYS A 22 -6.17 11.49 4.04
CA CYS A 22 -6.46 10.96 2.72
C CYS A 22 -7.16 11.97 1.80
N ARG A 23 -7.63 13.12 2.32
CA ARG A 23 -8.44 14.06 1.55
C ARG A 23 -7.70 14.56 0.31
N ASP A 24 -8.37 14.47 -0.84
CA ASP A 24 -7.89 14.91 -2.14
C ASP A 24 -6.57 14.25 -2.60
N ARG A 25 -6.13 13.18 -1.94
CA ARG A 25 -4.91 12.43 -2.28
C ARG A 25 -5.15 11.42 -3.42
N ARG A 26 -4.14 11.22 -4.26
CA ARG A 26 -4.03 10.06 -5.15
C ARG A 26 -3.35 8.93 -4.39
N VAL A 27 -4.07 7.85 -4.16
CA VAL A 27 -3.63 6.75 -3.30
C VAL A 27 -3.41 5.48 -4.11
N ALA A 28 -2.39 4.70 -3.77
CA ALA A 28 -2.23 3.34 -4.25
C ALA A 28 -2.35 2.33 -3.10
N ASP A 29 -3.02 1.20 -3.34
CA ASP A 29 -3.09 0.06 -2.42
C ASP A 29 -2.32 -1.11 -3.05
N LEU A 30 -1.10 -1.35 -2.59
CA LEU A 30 -0.18 -2.36 -3.12
C LEU A 30 -0.42 -3.73 -2.47
N GLY A 31 -0.51 -4.77 -3.29
CA GLY A 31 -0.91 -6.11 -2.81
C GLY A 31 -2.30 -6.06 -2.17
N CYS A 32 -3.23 -5.34 -2.81
CA CYS A 32 -4.46 -4.88 -2.18
C CYS A 32 -5.36 -6.00 -1.65
N GLY A 33 -5.27 -7.23 -2.20
CA GLY A 33 -6.13 -8.34 -1.81
C GLY A 33 -7.61 -7.98 -1.93
N GLN A 34 -8.29 -7.79 -0.80
CA GLN A 34 -9.71 -7.38 -0.76
C GLN A 34 -9.93 -5.86 -0.91
N GLY A 35 -8.87 -5.06 -0.93
CA GLY A 35 -8.90 -3.60 -1.12
C GLY A 35 -9.25 -2.79 0.13
N HIS A 36 -9.13 -3.36 1.34
CA HIS A 36 -9.57 -2.66 2.56
C HIS A 36 -8.85 -1.31 2.78
N ASN A 37 -7.52 -1.25 2.56
CA ASN A 37 -6.77 -0.02 2.78
C ASN A 37 -7.22 1.07 1.79
N GLY A 38 -7.30 0.74 0.50
CA GLY A 38 -7.73 1.69 -0.52
C GLY A 38 -9.19 2.11 -0.38
N LEU A 39 -10.08 1.21 0.03
CA LEU A 39 -11.48 1.56 0.33
C LEU A 39 -11.59 2.51 1.51
N MET A 40 -10.81 2.29 2.57
CA MET A 40 -10.74 3.21 3.70
C MET A 40 -10.19 4.58 3.28
N ALA A 41 -9.22 4.63 2.35
CA ALA A 41 -8.76 5.88 1.79
C ALA A 41 -9.85 6.62 0.99
N LEU A 42 -10.67 5.91 0.19
CA LEU A 42 -11.83 6.49 -0.51
C LEU A 42 -12.87 7.06 0.46
N LEU A 43 -13.14 6.34 1.56
CA LEU A 43 -14.01 6.81 2.64
C LEU A 43 -13.42 8.04 3.35
N GLY A 44 -12.09 8.10 3.49
CA GLY A 44 -11.33 9.24 4.00
C GLY A 44 -11.26 10.44 3.05
N GLY A 45 -11.88 10.37 1.86
CA GLY A 45 -11.94 11.48 0.90
C GLY A 45 -10.81 11.50 -0.12
N ALA A 46 -10.13 10.38 -0.37
CA ALA A 46 -9.17 10.28 -1.47
C ALA A 46 -9.79 10.71 -2.80
N ALA A 47 -9.03 11.51 -3.56
CA ALA A 47 -9.40 11.95 -4.90
C ALA A 47 -9.45 10.76 -5.87
N SER A 48 -8.50 9.84 -5.74
CA SER A 48 -8.51 8.59 -6.49
C SER A 48 -7.74 7.49 -5.78
N VAL A 49 -8.11 6.23 -6.06
CA VAL A 49 -7.41 5.04 -5.56
C VAL A 49 -7.10 4.07 -6.69
N LEU A 50 -5.83 3.68 -6.78
CA LEU A 50 -5.35 2.58 -7.61
C LEU A 50 -5.15 1.33 -6.74
N PHE A 51 -5.95 0.31 -6.97
CA PHE A 51 -5.76 -1.01 -6.37
C PHE A 51 -4.84 -1.85 -7.24
N ALA A 52 -3.72 -2.30 -6.69
CA ALA A 52 -2.69 -3.02 -7.43
C ALA A 52 -2.41 -4.37 -6.77
N ASP A 53 -2.57 -5.46 -7.53
CA ASP A 53 -2.28 -6.82 -7.05
C ASP A 53 -1.76 -7.69 -8.21
N ALA A 54 -0.94 -8.69 -7.90
CA ALA A 54 -0.46 -9.65 -8.88
C ALA A 54 -1.48 -10.79 -9.13
N ALA A 55 -2.49 -10.95 -8.27
CA ALA A 55 -3.49 -12.00 -8.37
C ALA A 55 -4.74 -11.51 -9.12
N PRO A 56 -5.04 -12.04 -10.34
CA PRO A 56 -6.22 -11.62 -11.11
C PRO A 56 -7.54 -11.80 -10.36
N SER A 57 -7.63 -12.81 -9.48
CA SER A 57 -8.82 -13.06 -8.67
C SER A 57 -9.05 -12.02 -7.57
N ALA A 58 -7.99 -11.43 -7.01
CA ALA A 58 -8.11 -10.30 -6.09
C ALA A 58 -8.64 -9.06 -6.82
N LEU A 59 -8.13 -8.80 -8.03
CA LEU A 59 -8.59 -7.68 -8.85
C LEU A 59 -10.02 -7.84 -9.32
N GLN A 60 -10.45 -9.06 -9.66
CA GLN A 60 -11.84 -9.33 -9.99
C GLN A 60 -12.77 -8.98 -8.82
N TRP A 61 -12.39 -9.34 -7.59
CA TRP A 61 -13.13 -8.98 -6.40
C TRP A 61 -13.19 -7.46 -6.20
N VAL A 62 -12.05 -6.77 -6.28
CA VAL A 62 -12.01 -5.32 -6.12
C VAL A 62 -12.85 -4.61 -7.20
N ARG A 63 -12.82 -5.08 -8.45
CA ARG A 63 -13.67 -4.54 -9.52
C ARG A 63 -15.16 -4.66 -9.19
N GLN A 64 -15.59 -5.82 -8.68
CA GLN A 64 -16.97 -6.00 -8.22
C GLN A 64 -17.34 -5.03 -7.09
N VAL A 65 -16.42 -4.79 -6.15
CA VAL A 65 -16.65 -3.81 -5.07
C VAL A 65 -16.73 -2.38 -5.62
N ILE A 66 -15.85 -2.01 -6.56
CA ILE A 66 -15.87 -0.71 -7.22
C ILE A 66 -17.21 -0.48 -7.92
N ASP A 67 -17.66 -1.45 -8.72
CA ASP A 67 -18.90 -1.37 -9.48
C ASP A 67 -20.12 -1.34 -8.56
N ALA A 68 -20.15 -2.18 -7.52
CA ALA A 68 -21.28 -2.25 -6.59
C ALA A 68 -21.46 -0.99 -5.72
N ASN A 69 -20.45 -0.13 -5.65
CA ASN A 69 -20.47 1.10 -4.85
C ASN A 69 -20.35 2.38 -5.70
N ASP A 70 -20.51 2.27 -7.03
CA ASP A 70 -20.40 3.39 -7.98
C ASP A 70 -19.07 4.17 -7.87
N LEU A 71 -17.97 3.47 -7.58
CA LEU A 71 -16.65 4.08 -7.33
C LEU A 71 -15.80 4.25 -8.60
N ALA A 72 -16.27 3.78 -9.76
CA ALA A 72 -15.49 3.71 -10.99
C ALA A 72 -14.94 5.06 -11.48
N ALA A 73 -15.55 6.18 -11.09
CA ALA A 73 -15.06 7.53 -11.43
C ALA A 73 -13.74 7.89 -10.73
N ARG A 74 -13.40 7.22 -9.62
CA ARG A 74 -12.23 7.54 -8.79
C ARG A 74 -11.46 6.30 -8.30
N ALA A 75 -11.81 5.11 -8.77
CA ALA A 75 -11.17 3.87 -8.36
C ALA A 75 -10.91 2.97 -9.56
N GLN A 76 -9.71 2.39 -9.63
CA GLN A 76 -9.33 1.43 -10.66
C GLN A 76 -8.50 0.30 -10.07
N ALA A 77 -8.62 -0.90 -10.66
CA ALA A 77 -7.88 -2.08 -10.25
C ALA A 77 -7.00 -2.61 -11.40
N VAL A 78 -5.70 -2.69 -11.15
CA VAL A 78 -4.68 -3.06 -12.14
C VAL A 78 -3.91 -4.30 -11.72
N GLU A 79 -3.58 -5.17 -12.69
CA GLU A 79 -2.62 -6.22 -12.46
C GLU A 79 -1.22 -5.62 -12.42
N HIS A 80 -0.52 -5.82 -11.32
CA HIS A 80 0.79 -5.24 -11.12
C HIS A 80 1.72 -6.21 -10.39
N ARG A 81 2.91 -6.37 -10.96
CA ARG A 81 4.04 -7.04 -10.33
C ARG A 81 5.03 -5.96 -9.92
N TRP A 82 5.51 -6.04 -8.68
CA TRP A 82 6.43 -5.05 -8.17
C TRP A 82 7.75 -5.05 -8.94
N GLY A 83 8.38 -3.88 -9.02
CA GLY A 83 9.58 -3.60 -9.81
C GLY A 83 9.34 -2.46 -10.81
N ASP A 84 8.11 -2.37 -11.34
CA ASP A 84 7.71 -1.34 -12.29
C ASP A 84 7.00 -0.16 -11.58
N PRO A 85 6.97 1.04 -12.20
CA PRO A 85 6.15 2.14 -11.72
C PRO A 85 4.66 1.82 -11.85
N LEU A 86 3.87 2.34 -10.92
CA LEU A 86 2.41 2.26 -10.99
C LEU A 86 1.86 3.12 -12.15
N PRO A 87 0.73 2.75 -12.75
CA PRO A 87 0.03 3.64 -13.68
C PRO A 87 -0.53 4.88 -12.96
N GLY A 88 -0.52 6.04 -13.63
CA GLY A 88 -1.12 7.26 -13.09
C GLY A 88 -0.31 7.94 -11.97
N VAL A 89 0.96 7.58 -11.82
CA VAL A 89 1.93 8.20 -10.90
C VAL A 89 2.17 9.69 -11.18
N PRO A 90 2.64 10.47 -10.20
CA PRO A 90 2.99 10.06 -8.83
C PRO A 90 1.78 9.86 -7.90
N CYS A 91 1.94 9.02 -6.88
CA CYS A 91 0.96 8.81 -5.81
C CYS A 91 1.37 9.63 -4.58
N ASP A 92 0.41 10.28 -3.95
CA ASP A 92 0.64 11.09 -2.74
C ASP A 92 0.69 10.20 -1.48
N LEU A 93 0.00 9.05 -1.52
CA LEU A 93 0.00 8.03 -0.47
C LEU A 93 0.07 6.63 -1.09
N ILE A 94 0.92 5.76 -0.56
CA ILE A 94 0.97 4.33 -0.93
C ILE A 94 0.68 3.50 0.32
N LEU A 95 -0.22 2.53 0.24
CA LEU A 95 -0.63 1.66 1.34
C LEU A 95 -0.24 0.22 1.01
N GLY A 96 0.14 -0.56 2.02
CA GLY A 96 0.44 -1.99 1.85
C GLY A 96 0.32 -2.78 3.14
N GLY A 97 -0.66 -3.68 3.21
CA GLY A 97 -0.93 -4.47 4.41
C GLY A 97 -0.33 -5.88 4.35
N ASP A 98 0.56 -6.22 5.28
CA ASP A 98 1.21 -7.54 5.38
C ASP A 98 1.87 -7.98 4.06
N ILE A 99 2.62 -7.08 3.41
CA ILE A 99 3.28 -7.35 2.12
C ILE A 99 4.79 -7.56 2.23
N LEU A 100 5.35 -7.52 3.44
CA LEU A 100 6.79 -7.59 3.72
C LEU A 100 7.31 -9.00 4.05
N TYR A 101 6.62 -10.07 3.65
CA TYR A 101 6.93 -11.44 4.08
C TYR A 101 7.75 -12.29 3.09
N ARG A 102 8.02 -11.78 1.88
CA ARG A 102 8.81 -12.48 0.84
C ARG A 102 10.09 -11.71 0.53
N PRO A 103 11.25 -12.12 1.09
CA PRO A 103 12.52 -11.44 0.86
C PRO A 103 12.89 -11.25 -0.61
N GLU A 104 12.58 -12.23 -1.46
CA GLU A 104 12.79 -12.17 -2.90
C GLU A 104 11.99 -11.06 -3.60
N CYS A 105 10.97 -10.50 -2.95
CA CYS A 105 10.12 -9.44 -3.50
C CYS A 105 10.49 -8.04 -2.98
N PHE A 106 11.37 -7.90 -1.99
CA PHE A 106 11.64 -6.60 -1.33
C PHE A 106 12.21 -5.56 -2.29
N ALA A 107 13.19 -5.96 -3.10
CA ALA A 107 13.80 -5.08 -4.07
C ALA A 107 12.74 -4.49 -5.03
N GLY A 108 11.94 -5.36 -5.65
CA GLY A 108 10.87 -4.93 -6.55
C GLY A 108 9.81 -4.07 -5.86
N LEU A 109 9.39 -4.42 -4.64
CA LEU A 109 8.44 -3.61 -3.87
C LEU A 109 8.96 -2.19 -3.67
N LEU A 110 10.20 -2.06 -3.23
CA LEU A 110 10.81 -0.77 -2.96
C LEU A 110 11.10 0.01 -4.26
N ASP A 111 11.39 -0.68 -5.38
CA ASP A 111 11.50 -0.05 -6.70
C ASP A 111 10.16 0.57 -7.13
N THR A 112 9.05 -0.16 -6.97
CA THR A 112 7.71 0.37 -7.22
C THR A 112 7.42 1.57 -6.34
N ILE A 113 7.72 1.51 -5.04
CA ILE A 113 7.50 2.65 -4.12
C ILE A 113 8.35 3.86 -4.56
N ALA A 114 9.65 3.68 -4.80
CA ALA A 114 10.56 4.77 -5.17
C ALA A 114 10.17 5.46 -6.49
N THR A 115 9.73 4.68 -7.48
CA THR A 115 9.35 5.20 -8.81
C THR A 115 7.95 5.79 -8.84
N SER A 116 7.08 5.41 -7.90
CA SER A 116 5.67 5.81 -7.90
C SER A 116 5.33 6.88 -6.88
N LEU A 117 6.11 7.04 -5.82
CA LEU A 117 5.81 7.98 -4.74
C LEU A 117 6.11 9.42 -5.14
N ALA A 118 5.19 10.35 -4.86
CA ALA A 118 5.41 11.78 -5.02
C ALA A 118 6.61 12.27 -4.18
N ALA A 119 7.16 13.44 -4.52
CA ALA A 119 8.33 13.99 -3.83
C ALA A 119 8.09 14.13 -2.32
N ASP A 120 6.91 14.59 -1.97
CA ASP A 120 6.39 14.86 -0.63
C ASP A 120 5.29 13.84 -0.23
N GLY A 121 5.27 12.70 -0.91
CA GLY A 121 4.40 11.57 -0.61
C GLY A 121 4.93 10.68 0.52
N GLN A 122 4.07 9.81 1.03
CA GLN A 122 4.43 8.79 2.03
C GLN A 122 3.88 7.42 1.64
N ALA A 123 4.61 6.35 1.95
CA ALA A 123 4.06 5.00 2.01
C ALA A 123 3.87 4.54 3.46
N LEU A 124 2.74 3.89 3.74
CA LEU A 124 2.43 3.23 5.00
C LEU A 124 2.31 1.73 4.77
N LEU A 125 3.21 0.97 5.38
CA LEU A 125 3.19 -0.49 5.33
C LEU A 125 2.92 -1.06 6.71
N SER A 126 2.31 -2.24 6.77
CA SER A 126 2.09 -2.93 8.04
C SER A 126 2.57 -4.37 8.02
N ASP A 127 3.00 -4.85 9.18
CA ASP A 127 3.45 -6.23 9.37
C ASP A 127 3.21 -6.69 10.83
N PRO A 128 2.81 -7.96 11.09
CA PRO A 128 2.54 -8.42 12.44
C PRO A 128 3.85 -8.66 13.24
N ARG A 129 4.95 -8.96 12.54
CA ARG A 129 6.23 -9.34 13.14
C ARG A 129 6.83 -8.16 13.90
N ARG A 130 7.48 -8.48 15.03
CA ARG A 130 8.17 -7.48 15.87
C ARG A 130 9.43 -6.93 15.20
N SER A 131 10.11 -7.78 14.44
CA SER A 131 11.35 -7.45 13.74
C SER A 131 11.13 -7.80 12.28
N LEU A 132 11.41 -6.83 11.42
CA LEU A 132 11.40 -7.02 9.99
C LEU A 132 12.78 -7.48 9.52
N ASP A 133 12.82 -7.94 8.28
CA ASP A 133 14.04 -8.42 7.68
C ASP A 133 15.10 -7.31 7.58
N GLU A 134 16.30 -7.58 8.10
CA GLU A 134 17.45 -6.67 8.14
C GLU A 134 17.75 -5.92 6.83
N PRO A 135 17.62 -6.49 5.61
CA PRO A 135 17.94 -5.75 4.38
C PRO A 135 16.94 -4.65 4.02
N LEU A 136 15.74 -4.58 4.61
CA LEU A 136 14.70 -3.63 4.19
C LEU A 136 15.14 -2.15 4.27
N PRO A 137 15.70 -1.64 5.39
CA PRO A 137 16.17 -0.27 5.48
C PRO A 137 17.29 0.05 4.48
N GLU A 138 18.24 -0.86 4.28
CA GLU A 138 19.34 -0.67 3.32
C GLU A 138 18.82 -0.64 1.87
N LEU A 139 17.95 -1.59 1.52
CA LEU A 139 17.30 -1.63 0.21
C LEU A 139 16.47 -0.37 -0.06
N ALA A 140 15.84 0.21 0.96
CA ALA A 140 15.12 1.47 0.86
C ALA A 140 16.11 2.64 0.63
N ALA A 141 17.18 2.72 1.42
CA ALA A 141 18.17 3.79 1.34
C ALA A 141 18.86 3.87 -0.03
N VAL A 142 19.24 2.73 -0.63
CA VAL A 142 19.85 2.71 -1.98
C VAL A 142 18.90 3.17 -3.09
N ARG A 143 17.59 3.26 -2.79
CA ARG A 143 16.54 3.79 -3.68
C ARG A 143 16.15 5.23 -3.34
N GLY A 144 16.88 5.88 -2.45
CA GLY A 144 16.57 7.23 -1.97
C GLY A 144 15.30 7.28 -1.13
N LEU A 145 14.98 6.21 -0.41
CA LEU A 145 13.83 6.13 0.48
C LEU A 145 14.29 6.11 1.94
N ALA A 146 13.69 6.97 2.76
CA ALA A 146 13.82 6.96 4.21
C ALA A 146 12.89 5.88 4.78
N TRP A 147 13.37 5.07 5.71
CA TRP A 147 12.63 3.98 6.33
C TRP A 147 12.52 4.18 7.84
N ASN A 148 11.29 4.16 8.37
CA ASN A 148 11.03 4.31 9.80
C ASN A 148 10.05 3.25 10.29
N GLU A 149 10.44 2.49 11.31
CA GLU A 149 9.61 1.46 11.94
C GLU A 149 9.08 1.94 13.29
N GLU A 150 7.77 1.84 13.48
CA GLU A 150 7.09 2.13 14.74
C GLU A 150 6.41 0.85 15.23
N ARG A 151 6.87 0.32 16.36
CA ARG A 151 6.21 -0.83 16.98
C ARG A 151 4.92 -0.38 17.67
N ARG A 152 3.81 -1.00 17.26
CA ARG A 152 2.48 -0.80 17.84
C ARG A 152 2.00 -2.04 18.61
N ALA A 153 0.83 -1.92 19.24
CA ALA A 153 0.20 -3.01 19.97
C ALA A 153 -0.22 -4.15 19.02
N GLY A 154 0.67 -5.14 18.86
CA GLY A 154 0.41 -6.34 18.06
C GLY A 154 0.82 -6.26 16.60
N TRP A 155 1.35 -5.13 16.13
CA TRP A 155 1.81 -4.96 14.75
C TRP A 155 2.90 -3.88 14.65
N THR A 156 3.56 -3.78 13.50
CA THR A 156 4.61 -2.81 13.19
C THR A 156 4.13 -1.97 12.02
N LEU A 157 4.15 -0.64 12.22
CA LEU A 157 3.90 0.33 11.17
C LEU A 157 5.25 0.72 10.56
N VAL A 158 5.34 0.73 9.25
CA VAL A 158 6.50 1.27 8.53
C VAL A 158 6.07 2.50 7.76
N ARG A 159 6.79 3.60 7.97
CA ARG A 159 6.67 4.82 7.16
C ARG A 159 7.85 4.90 6.21
N VAL A 160 7.55 5.06 4.93
CA VAL A 160 8.54 5.25 3.89
C VAL A 160 8.29 6.59 3.21
N GLY A 161 9.33 7.41 3.06
CA GLY A 161 9.27 8.68 2.33
C GLY A 161 10.51 8.83 1.46
N ARG A 162 10.57 9.85 0.60
CA ARG A 162 11.83 10.16 -0.11
C ARG A 162 12.84 10.78 0.86
N SER A 163 14.12 10.40 0.70
CA SER A 163 15.28 10.98 1.42
C SER A 163 15.76 12.27 0.77
#